data_AF-A0A060BHN8-F1
#
_entry.id   AF-A0A060BHN8-F1
#
_cell.length_a   1.000
_cell.length_b   1.000
_cell.length_c   1.000
_cell.angle_alpha   90.00
_cell.angle_beta   90.00
_cell.angle_gamma   90.00
#
_symmetry.space_group_name_H-M   'P 1'
#
loop_
_entity.id
_entity.type
_entity.pdbx_description
1 polymer ?
#
loop_
_entity_poly.entity_id
_entity_poly.type
_entity_poly.pdbx_seq_one_letter_code
_entity_poly.pdbx_strand_id
1 'polypeptide(L)'
;HLARHRLADLFLDTLPYNAHTTASGALWAGLPVLTRRGTTFAGRVAASLLRAAGLPELIVDGQEAYEAEAVALARSPGRLRDLRQRLALNRPVCPLFDTPRFTRHLEAAYRAMWDIHRAGGAPRPITVTAEDAGGPA
;
A
#
# COMPACT_ATOMS: atom_id res chain seq x y z
N HIS A 1 3.43 -18.68 -8.45
CA HIS A 1 3.03 -17.50 -9.26
C HIS A 1 3.90 -16.28 -8.96
N LEU A 2 4.15 -15.90 -7.69
CA LEU A 2 4.96 -14.73 -7.31
C LEU A 2 6.36 -14.65 -7.96
N ALA A 3 7.03 -15.78 -8.15
CA ALA A 3 8.33 -15.82 -8.81
C ALA A 3 8.33 -15.17 -10.21
N ARG A 4 7.18 -15.23 -10.92
CA ARG A 4 7.02 -14.61 -12.25
C ARG A 4 7.04 -13.08 -12.19
N HIS A 5 6.64 -12.47 -11.07
CA HIS A 5 6.69 -11.00 -10.93
C HIS A 5 8.12 -10.46 -11.00
N ARG A 6 9.13 -11.27 -10.65
CA ARG A 6 10.54 -10.86 -10.74
C ARG A 6 11.01 -10.65 -12.18
N LEU A 7 10.30 -11.25 -13.15
CA LEU A 7 10.57 -11.15 -14.59
C LEU A 7 9.91 -9.91 -15.23
N ALA A 8 8.99 -9.25 -14.54
CA ALA A 8 8.38 -8.01 -15.00
C ALA A 8 9.18 -6.81 -14.47
N ASP A 9 9.05 -5.68 -15.17
CA ASP A 9 9.70 -4.41 -14.78
C ASP A 9 8.73 -3.43 -14.12
N LEU A 10 7.47 -3.42 -14.56
CA LEU A 10 6.41 -2.57 -14.05
C LEU A 10 5.08 -3.33 -14.05
N PHE A 11 4.31 -3.22 -12.97
CA PHE A 11 2.94 -3.67 -12.90
C PHE A 11 2.01 -2.48 -13.17
N LEU A 12 1.10 -2.64 -14.13
CA LEU A 12 0.05 -1.66 -14.43
C LEU A 12 -1.24 -2.08 -13.73
N ASP A 13 -1.69 -1.28 -12.76
CA ASP A 13 -2.93 -1.50 -12.03
C ASP A 13 -4.19 -1.16 -12.86
N THR A 14 -5.35 -1.57 -12.36
CA THR A 14 -6.65 -1.41 -13.02
C THR A 14 -7.57 -0.45 -12.27
N LEU A 15 -8.50 0.16 -13.00
CA LEU A 15 -9.59 1.01 -12.49
C LEU A 15 -10.90 0.55 -13.16
N PRO A 16 -12.09 0.60 -12.51
CA PRO A 16 -12.44 1.16 -11.20
C PRO A 16 -12.10 0.31 -9.99
N TYR A 17 -11.61 -0.92 -10.21
CA TYR A 17 -11.25 -1.87 -9.17
C TYR A 17 -9.75 -2.16 -9.24
N ASN A 18 -8.99 -1.73 -8.24
CA ASN A 18 -7.55 -1.96 -8.19
C ASN A 18 -7.22 -3.43 -7.89
N ALA A 19 -6.01 -3.84 -8.24
CA ALA A 19 -5.35 -4.97 -7.65
C ALA A 19 -5.21 -4.77 -6.12
N HIS A 20 -5.65 -5.77 -5.35
CA HIS A 20 -5.55 -5.78 -3.89
C HIS A 20 -4.41 -6.71 -3.47
N THR A 21 -4.71 -7.99 -3.28
CA THR A 21 -3.73 -9.03 -2.95
C THR A 21 -2.67 -9.20 -4.04
N THR A 22 -3.03 -9.05 -5.31
CA THR A 22 -2.09 -9.09 -6.43
C THR A 22 -1.08 -7.94 -6.40
N ALA A 23 -1.51 -6.71 -6.08
CA ALA A 23 -0.60 -5.58 -5.90
C ALA A 23 0.33 -5.77 -4.69
N SER A 24 -0.21 -6.26 -3.56
CA SER A 24 0.59 -6.60 -2.39
C SER A 24 1.65 -7.67 -2.71
N GLY A 25 1.29 -8.72 -3.47
CA GLY A 25 2.20 -9.76 -3.93
C GLY A 25 3.28 -9.24 -4.89
N ALA A 26 2.91 -8.33 -5.81
CA ALA A 26 3.86 -7.67 -6.70
C ALA A 26 4.90 -6.86 -5.91
N LEU A 27 4.44 -6.02 -4.97
CA LEU A 27 5.31 -5.21 -4.12
C LEU A 27 6.21 -6.09 -3.24
N TRP A 28 5.69 -7.17 -2.67
CA TRP A 28 6.48 -8.14 -1.89
C TRP A 28 7.60 -8.79 -2.72
N ALA A 29 7.30 -9.09 -3.98
CA ALA A 29 8.25 -9.65 -4.94
C ALA A 29 9.26 -8.63 -5.50
N GLY A 30 9.15 -7.35 -5.14
CA GLY A 30 10.02 -6.27 -5.60
C GLY A 30 9.65 -5.69 -6.97
N LEU A 31 8.40 -5.89 -7.43
CA LEU A 31 7.87 -5.32 -8.67
C LEU A 31 7.13 -4.01 -8.37
N PRO A 32 7.59 -2.86 -8.90
CA PRO A 32 6.87 -1.59 -8.77
C PRO A 32 5.48 -1.66 -9.38
N VAL A 33 4.49 -1.04 -8.73
CA VAL A 33 3.10 -0.96 -9.17
C VAL A 33 2.76 0.48 -9.47
N LEU A 34 2.37 0.80 -10.70
CA LEU A 34 1.78 2.10 -11.05
C LEU A 34 0.26 1.98 -10.92
N THR A 35 -0.37 2.95 -10.24
CA THR A 35 -1.83 2.96 -10.08
C THR A 35 -2.43 4.34 -10.33
N ARG A 36 -3.63 4.34 -10.90
CA ARG A 36 -4.50 5.51 -10.96
C ARG A 36 -5.49 5.46 -9.80
N ARG A 37 -5.48 6.48 -8.95
CA ARG A 37 -6.37 6.56 -7.80
C ARG A 37 -7.82 6.83 -8.23
N GLY A 38 -8.74 5.97 -7.81
CA GLY A 38 -10.18 6.13 -7.94
C GLY A 38 -10.84 6.85 -6.77
N THR A 39 -12.17 6.96 -6.81
CA THR A 39 -12.98 7.62 -5.77
C THR A 39 -13.58 6.63 -4.77
N THR A 40 -13.69 5.35 -5.13
CA THR A 40 -14.24 4.29 -4.28
C THR A 40 -13.18 3.70 -3.35
N PHE A 41 -13.57 2.88 -2.38
CA PHE A 41 -12.60 2.10 -1.60
C PHE A 41 -11.79 1.15 -2.50
N ALA A 42 -12.48 0.37 -3.35
CA ALA A 42 -11.86 -0.62 -4.22
C ALA A 42 -10.89 -0.01 -5.24
N GLY A 43 -11.13 1.24 -5.67
CA GLY A 43 -10.24 2.00 -6.55
C GLY A 43 -9.12 2.76 -5.83
N ARG A 44 -8.95 2.58 -4.52
CA ARG A 44 -7.89 3.24 -3.73
C ARG A 44 -6.97 2.28 -2.99
N VAL A 45 -7.18 0.97 -3.12
CA VAL A 45 -6.39 -0.03 -2.36
C VAL A 45 -4.92 0.03 -2.77
N ALA A 46 -4.59 -0.03 -4.06
CA ALA A 46 -3.19 0.03 -4.51
C ALA A 46 -2.51 1.34 -4.11
N ALA A 47 -3.24 2.47 -4.16
CA ALA A 47 -2.73 3.74 -3.68
C ALA A 47 -2.39 3.71 -2.17
N SER A 48 -3.22 3.05 -1.35
CA SER A 48 -2.93 2.84 0.08
C SER A 48 -1.67 1.98 0.28
N LEU A 49 -1.54 0.88 -0.48
CA LEU A 49 -0.38 -0.01 -0.43
C LEU A 49 0.91 0.72 -0.81
N LEU A 50 0.90 1.53 -1.87
CA LEU A 50 2.07 2.30 -2.32
C LEU A 50 2.52 3.34 -1.29
N ARG A 51 1.59 4.01 -0.61
CA ARG A 51 1.94 4.90 0.51
C ARG A 51 2.61 4.12 1.65
N ALA A 52 2.04 2.97 2.03
CA ALA A 52 2.60 2.11 3.06
C ALA A 52 3.94 1.45 2.67
N ALA A 53 4.22 1.30 1.36
CA ALA A 53 5.49 0.81 0.83
C ALA A 53 6.55 1.90 0.62
N GLY A 54 6.20 3.18 0.80
CA GLY A 54 7.10 4.32 0.59
C GLY A 54 7.36 4.66 -0.88
N LEU A 55 6.37 4.44 -1.75
CA LEU A 55 6.43 4.77 -3.19
C LEU A 55 5.22 5.65 -3.63
N PRO A 56 4.93 6.78 -2.95
CA PRO A 56 3.77 7.60 -3.26
C PRO A 56 3.79 8.21 -4.68
N GLU A 57 4.95 8.33 -5.31
CA GLU A 57 5.12 8.85 -6.66
C GLU A 57 4.56 7.94 -7.77
N LEU A 58 4.27 6.67 -7.46
CA LEU A 58 3.62 5.74 -8.38
C LEU A 58 2.08 5.81 -8.31
N ILE A 59 1.55 6.82 -7.61
CA ILE A 59 0.12 7.11 -7.52
C ILE A 59 -0.15 8.35 -8.36
N VAL A 60 -0.91 8.18 -9.44
CA VAL A 60 -1.30 9.27 -10.32
C VAL A 60 -2.80 9.51 -10.27
N ASP A 61 -3.21 10.72 -10.63
CA ASP A 61 -4.61 11.11 -10.81
C ASP A 61 -4.85 11.38 -12.30
N GLY A 62 -5.97 10.87 -12.85
CA GLY A 62 -6.31 11.03 -14.26
C GLY A 62 -5.76 9.92 -15.17
N GLN A 63 -6.40 9.73 -16.33
CA GLN A 63 -6.05 8.67 -17.27
C GLN A 63 -4.78 9.03 -18.06
N GLU A 64 -4.69 10.28 -18.49
CA GLU A 64 -3.59 10.81 -19.29
C GLU A 64 -2.27 10.77 -18.51
N ALA A 65 -2.30 11.11 -17.22
CA ALA A 65 -1.13 11.03 -16.35
C ALA A 65 -0.67 9.57 -16.14
N TYR A 66 -1.61 8.63 -16.05
CA TYR A 66 -1.32 7.20 -15.93
C TYR A 66 -0.62 6.65 -17.16
N GLU A 67 -1.10 6.99 -18.35
CA GLU A 67 -0.47 6.59 -19.60
C GLU A 67 0.89 7.26 -19.79
N ALA A 68 0.99 8.56 -19.51
CA ALA A 68 2.25 9.30 -19.61
C ALA A 68 3.32 8.74 -18.67
N GLU A 69 2.98 8.46 -17.41
CA GLU A 69 3.93 7.92 -16.44
C GLU A 69 4.33 6.47 -16.78
N ALA A 70 3.39 5.65 -17.26
CA ALA A 70 3.69 4.29 -17.72
C ALA A 70 4.73 4.32 -18.86
N VAL A 71 4.55 5.19 -19.85
CA VAL A 71 5.50 5.35 -20.96
C VAL A 71 6.84 5.93 -20.47
N ALA A 72 6.82 6.92 -19.58
CA ALA A 72 8.02 7.54 -19.03
C ALA A 72 8.88 6.53 -18.26
N LEU A 73 8.25 5.67 -17.44
CA LEU A 73 8.91 4.59 -16.72
C LEU A 73 9.45 3.53 -17.67
N ALA A 74 8.65 3.09 -18.67
CA ALA A 74 9.08 2.10 -19.66
C ALA A 74 10.30 2.57 -20.47
N ARG A 75 10.43 3.88 -20.72
CA ARG A 75 11.58 4.48 -21.42
C ARG A 75 12.77 4.76 -20.51
N SER A 76 12.65 4.52 -19.20
CA SER A 76 13.67 4.89 -18.21
C SER A 76 14.12 3.68 -17.36
N PRO A 77 14.95 2.77 -17.91
CA PRO A 77 15.44 1.61 -17.15
C PRO A 77 16.19 1.98 -15.86
N GLY A 78 16.79 3.17 -15.79
CA GLY A 78 17.40 3.69 -14.56
C GLY A 78 16.36 3.93 -13.47
N ARG A 79 15.30 4.67 -13.78
CA ARG A 79 14.20 4.94 -12.83
C ARG A 79 13.55 3.66 -12.30
N LEU A 80 13.33 2.67 -13.16
CA LEU A 80 12.78 1.38 -12.76
C LEU A 80 13.73 0.61 -11.82
N ARG A 81 15.04 0.65 -12.09
CA ARG A 81 16.05 0.09 -11.18
C ARG A 81 16.04 0.78 -9.81
N ASP A 82 15.97 2.10 -9.79
CA ASP A 82 15.94 2.89 -8.56
C ASP A 82 14.68 2.61 -7.74
N LEU A 83 13.52 2.49 -8.39
CA LEU A 83 12.26 2.08 -7.75
C LEU A 83 12.36 0.68 -7.14
N ARG A 84 12.93 -0.29 -7.87
CA ARG A 84 13.14 -1.66 -7.38
C ARG A 84 14.10 -1.69 -6.19
N GLN A 85 15.17 -0.92 -6.23
CA GLN A 85 16.13 -0.81 -5.14
C GLN A 85 15.48 -0.20 -3.89
N ARG A 86 14.73 0.90 -4.04
CA ARG A 86 13.99 1.51 -2.92
C ARG A 86 12.96 0.57 -2.34
N LEU A 87 12.21 -0.16 -3.17
CA LEU A 87 11.27 -1.17 -2.70
C LEU A 87 11.97 -2.28 -1.91
N ALA A 88 13.15 -2.75 -2.37
CA ALA A 88 13.93 -3.76 -1.67
C ALA A 88 14.44 -3.28 -0.31
N LEU A 89 14.91 -2.03 -0.23
CA LEU A 89 15.37 -1.39 1.01
C LEU A 89 14.22 -1.11 1.98
N ASN A 90 13.05 -0.71 1.47
CA ASN A 90 11.87 -0.40 2.26
C ASN A 90 11.17 -1.66 2.77
N ARG A 91 11.13 -2.76 1.99
CA ARG A 91 10.37 -3.97 2.32
C ARG A 91 10.56 -4.50 3.76
N PRO A 92 11.78 -4.58 4.34
CA PRO A 92 11.95 -5.05 5.72
C PRO A 92 11.48 -4.06 6.80
N VAL A 93 11.29 -2.78 6.47
CA VAL A 93 11.02 -1.71 7.44
C VAL A 93 9.70 -0.96 7.18
N CYS A 94 9.05 -1.19 6.04
CA CYS A 94 7.87 -0.45 5.66
C CYS A 94 6.64 -0.96 6.41
N PRO A 95 5.71 -0.07 6.79
CA PRO A 95 4.48 -0.45 7.48
C PRO A 95 3.67 -1.52 6.76
N LEU A 96 3.76 -1.59 5.42
CA LEU A 96 2.99 -2.54 4.61
C LEU A 96 3.26 -4.01 4.97
N PHE A 97 4.50 -4.34 5.36
CA PHE A 97 4.90 -5.72 5.64
C PHE A 97 5.30 -5.96 7.11
N ASP A 98 5.10 -4.96 7.97
CA ASP A 98 5.28 -5.07 9.41
C ASP A 98 4.01 -5.65 10.06
N THR A 99 3.88 -6.97 10.00
CA THR A 99 2.75 -7.69 10.61
C THR A 99 2.63 -7.45 12.12
N PRO A 100 3.72 -7.47 12.92
CA PRO A 100 3.61 -7.15 14.34
C PRO A 100 3.02 -5.77 14.62
N ARG A 101 3.46 -4.73 13.89
CA ARG A 101 2.88 -3.38 14.02
C ARG A 101 1.41 -3.35 13.60
N PHE A 102 1.07 -4.01 12.49
CA PHE A 102 -0.32 -4.11 12.04
C PHE A 102 -1.21 -4.75 13.13
N THR A 103 -0.76 -5.85 13.73
CA THR A 103 -1.47 -6.52 14.83
C THR A 103 -1.67 -5.59 16.02
N ARG A 104 -0.64 -4.86 16.46
CA ARG A 104 -0.78 -3.89 17.57
C ARG A 104 -1.79 -2.78 17.25
N HIS A 105 -1.77 -2.22 16.04
CA HIS A 105 -2.78 -1.22 15.64
C HIS A 105 -4.20 -1.81 15.63
N LEU A 106 -4.35 -3.05 15.15
CA LEU A 106 -5.64 -3.72 15.10
C LEU A 106 -6.17 -4.03 16.50
N GLU A 107 -5.32 -4.50 17.41
CA GLU A 107 -5.66 -4.70 18.82
C GLU A 107 -6.06 -3.39 19.50
N ALA A 108 -5.35 -2.29 19.26
CA ALA A 108 -5.71 -0.98 19.78
C ALA A 108 -7.10 -0.55 19.28
N ALA A 109 -7.41 -0.79 17.99
CA ALA A 109 -8.73 -0.52 17.44
C ALA A 109 -9.81 -1.37 18.13
N TYR A 110 -9.56 -2.67 18.35
CA TYR A 110 -10.50 -3.56 19.05
C TYR A 110 -10.72 -3.17 20.50
N ARG A 111 -9.66 -2.77 21.23
CA ARG A 111 -9.79 -2.25 22.60
C ARG A 111 -10.66 -1.00 22.63
N ALA A 112 -10.43 -0.05 21.72
CA ALA A 112 -11.24 1.16 21.62
C ALA A 112 -12.72 0.85 21.30
N MET A 113 -12.99 -0.09 20.38
CA MET A 113 -14.36 -0.54 20.09
C MET A 113 -15.03 -1.13 21.34
N TRP A 114 -14.30 -1.96 22.08
CA TRP A 114 -14.78 -2.61 23.29
C TRP A 114 -15.07 -1.63 24.41
N ASP A 115 -14.19 -0.64 24.63
CA ASP A 115 -14.39 0.39 25.65
C ASP A 115 -15.59 1.28 25.36
N ILE A 116 -15.81 1.66 24.09
CA ILE A 116 -17.01 2.38 23.66
C ILE A 116 -18.27 1.58 23.98
N HIS A 117 -18.27 0.29 23.62
CA HIS A 117 -19.41 -0.60 23.87
C HIS A 117 -19.67 -0.77 25.37
N ARG A 118 -18.63 -1.03 26.19
CA ARG A 118 -18.74 -1.18 27.64
C ARG A 118 -19.26 0.07 28.35
N ALA A 119 -18.97 1.25 27.81
CA ALA A 119 -19.50 2.52 28.31
C ALA A 119 -20.95 2.79 27.85
N GLY A 120 -21.60 1.87 27.12
CA GLY A 120 -22.94 2.04 26.58
C GLY A 120 -23.01 2.99 25.38
N GLY A 121 -21.87 3.34 24.77
CA GLY A 121 -21.78 4.24 23.63
C GLY A 121 -22.20 3.58 22.31
N ALA A 122 -22.77 4.37 21.40
CA ALA A 122 -23.06 3.94 20.03
C ALA A 122 -21.77 3.84 19.18
N PRO A 123 -21.76 3.02 18.10
CA PRO A 123 -20.64 2.94 17.17
C PRO A 123 -20.27 4.31 16.60
N ARG A 124 -18.96 4.63 16.59
CA ARG A 124 -18.41 5.88 16.07
C ARG A 124 -17.08 5.65 15.36
N PRO A 125 -16.61 6.60 14.53
CA PRO A 125 -15.29 6.51 13.89
C PRO A 125 -14.17 6.35 14.94
N ILE A 126 -13.24 5.44 14.64
CA ILE A 126 -12.03 5.20 15.44
C ILE A 126 -10.83 5.44 14.54
N THR A 127 -9.87 6.21 15.03
CA THR A 127 -8.58 6.40 14.39
C THR A 127 -7.51 5.95 15.35
N VAL A 128 -6.73 4.95 14.94
CA VAL A 128 -5.55 4.49 15.67
C VAL A 128 -4.34 5.18 15.05
N THR A 129 -3.61 5.92 15.86
CA THR A 129 -2.39 6.62 15.47
C THR A 129 -1.16 5.74 15.66
N ALA A 130 -0.02 6.18 15.14
CA ALA A 130 1.23 5.43 15.28
C ALA A 130 1.72 5.33 16.74
N GLU A 131 1.29 6.26 17.61
CA GLU A 131 1.66 6.32 19.03
C GLU A 131 0.88 5.29 19.86
N ASP A 132 -0.35 4.98 19.44
CA ASP A 132 -1.24 4.03 20.12
C ASP A 132 -0.75 2.56 20.05
N ALA A 133 0.24 2.26 19.21
CA ALA A 133 0.85 0.94 19.05
C ALA A 133 2.10 0.68 19.90
N GLY A 134 2.53 1.65 20.70
CA GLY A 134 3.69 1.55 21.60
C GLY A 134 3.42 0.69 22.83
N GLY A 135 3.09 -0.59 22.67
CA GLY A 135 3.19 -1.57 23.75
C GLY A 135 4.65 -2.01 23.97
N PRO A 136 5.06 -2.41 25.19
CA PRO A 136 6.44 -2.79 25.48
C PRO A 136 6.88 -3.97 24.60
N ALA A 137 8.15 -3.92 24.19
CA ALA A 137 8.82 -4.94 23.40
C ALA A 137 8.91 -6.30 24.13
#